data_AF-A0A1F5Z385-F1
#
_entry.id   AF-A0A1F5Z385-F1
#
_cell.length_a   1.000
_cell.length_b   1.000
_cell.length_c   1.000
_cell.angle_alpha   90.00
_cell.angle_beta   90.00
_cell.angle_gamma   90.00
#
_symmetry.space_group_name_H-M   'P 1'
#
loop_
_entity.id
_entity.type
_entity.pdbx_description
1 polymer ?
#
loop_
_entity_poly.entity_id
_entity_poly.type
_entity_poly.pdbx_seq_one_letter_code
_entity_poly.pdbx_strand_id
1 'polypeptide(L)'
;MTVPKNVFLALIVVITVALISVMVYLLLRPKTVVAPAEINPSETTRVISPTPTPAMVAKKETFERQIKLIVSSPSDGSTVKTNKLSVKGVTMPLAEVFVNDLELKADTLGNFSGTLTLEEGDNPISIIAIDENGNYSEMELTITYEP
;
A
#
# COMPACT_ATOMS: atom_id res chain seq x y z
N MET A 1 17.67 26.16 -37.01
CA MET A 1 16.31 26.73 -36.87
C MET A 1 16.04 26.90 -35.38
N THR A 2 15.98 28.14 -34.89
CA THR A 2 15.80 28.43 -33.47
C THR A 2 14.30 28.56 -33.19
N VAL A 3 13.76 27.75 -32.27
CA VAL A 3 12.35 27.85 -31.89
C VAL A 3 12.13 29.19 -31.17
N PRO A 4 11.08 29.97 -31.52
CA PRO A 4 10.82 31.25 -30.85
C PRO A 4 10.52 31.03 -29.37
N LYS A 5 11.06 31.89 -28.49
CA LYS A 5 10.89 31.79 -27.03
C LYS A 5 9.41 31.71 -26.60
N ASN A 6 8.52 32.35 -27.34
CA ASN A 6 7.07 32.35 -27.07
C ASN A 6 6.42 30.99 -27.35
N VAL A 7 6.94 30.25 -28.34
CA VAL A 7 6.47 28.89 -28.68
C VAL A 7 6.95 27.89 -27.61
N PHE A 8 8.19 28.07 -27.13
CA PHE A 8 8.73 27.26 -26.03
C PHE A 8 7.94 27.48 -24.73
N LEU A 9 7.61 28.73 -24.40
CA LEU A 9 6.80 29.06 -23.22
C LEU A 9 5.38 28.48 -23.33
N ALA A 10 4.74 28.57 -24.49
CA ALA A 10 3.41 28.01 -24.71
C ALA A 10 3.40 26.48 -24.56
N LEU A 11 4.45 25.79 -25.03
CA LEU A 11 4.55 24.34 -24.93
C LEU A 11 4.73 23.87 -23.48
N ILE A 12 5.48 24.62 -22.67
CA ILE A 12 5.61 24.36 -21.22
C ILE A 12 4.26 24.51 -20.52
N VAL A 13 3.51 25.58 -20.80
CA VAL A 13 2.20 25.83 -20.15
C VAL A 13 1.19 24.73 -20.48
N VAL A 14 1.17 24.24 -21.72
CA VAL A 14 0.28 23.14 -22.11
C VAL A 14 0.64 21.84 -21.38
N ILE A 15 1.93 21.54 -21.26
CA ILE A 15 2.40 20.35 -20.54
C ILE A 15 2.08 20.45 -19.05
N THR A 16 2.30 21.61 -18.40
CA THR A 16 2.01 21.76 -16.97
C THR A 16 0.52 21.64 -16.68
N VAL A 17 -0.35 22.21 -17.50
CA VAL A 17 -1.81 22.08 -17.36
C VAL A 17 -2.25 20.63 -17.54
N ALA A 18 -1.69 19.91 -18.52
CA ALA A 18 -1.99 18.49 -18.74
C ALA A 18 -1.55 17.63 -17.55
N LEU A 19 -0.35 17.85 -17.01
CA LEU A 19 0.17 17.12 -15.85
C LEU A 19 -0.67 17.37 -14.59
N ILE A 20 -1.05 18.62 -14.33
CA ILE A 20 -1.92 18.98 -13.20
C ILE A 20 -3.29 18.32 -13.36
N SER A 21 -3.88 18.33 -14.56
CA SER A 21 -5.17 17.70 -14.81
C SER A 21 -5.14 16.19 -14.58
N VAL A 22 -4.07 15.51 -15.02
CA VAL A 22 -3.87 14.07 -14.78
C VAL A 22 -3.68 13.79 -13.30
N MET A 23 -2.88 14.60 -12.59
CA MET A 23 -2.67 14.44 -11.15
C MET A 23 -4.00 14.60 -10.39
N VAL A 24 -4.77 15.64 -10.69
CA VAL A 24 -6.10 15.85 -10.10
C VAL A 24 -7.03 14.69 -10.42
N TYR A 25 -7.03 14.19 -11.67
CA TYR A 25 -7.82 13.02 -12.04
C TYR A 25 -7.41 11.74 -11.27
N LEU A 26 -6.12 11.55 -10.99
CA LEU A 26 -5.64 10.42 -10.19
C LEU A 26 -6.02 10.56 -8.70
N LEU A 27 -5.98 11.78 -8.15
CA LEU A 27 -6.39 12.07 -6.78
C LEU A 27 -7.90 11.99 -6.57
N LEU A 28 -8.69 12.23 -7.62
CA LEU A 28 -10.16 12.12 -7.60
C LEU A 28 -10.66 10.69 -7.82
N ARG A 29 -9.78 9.68 -7.99
CA ARG A 29 -10.22 8.28 -8.08
C ARG A 29 -10.77 7.83 -6.72
N PRO A 30 -12.05 7.47 -6.60
CA PRO A 30 -12.59 6.97 -5.34
C PRO A 30 -11.90 5.65 -4.98
N LYS A 31 -11.40 5.54 -3.74
CA LYS A 31 -10.94 4.26 -3.18
C LYS A 31 -12.16 3.31 -3.18
N THR A 32 -12.10 2.26 -4.00
CA THR A 32 -13.15 1.24 -4.05
C THR A 32 -13.06 0.41 -2.78
N VAL A 33 -13.88 0.75 -1.78
CA VAL A 33 -14.09 -0.10 -0.61
C VAL A 33 -14.98 -1.26 -1.05
N VAL A 34 -14.38 -2.43 -1.24
CA VAL A 34 -15.13 -3.67 -1.46
C VAL A 34 -15.65 -4.14 -0.11
N ALA A 35 -16.90 -3.75 0.22
CA ALA A 35 -17.63 -4.35 1.34
C ALA A 35 -18.16 -5.76 0.95
N PRO A 36 -18.27 -6.72 1.89
CA PRO A 36 -18.60 -8.11 1.58
C PRO A 36 -20.09 -8.27 1.24
N ALA A 37 -20.39 -8.90 0.10
CA ALA A 37 -21.73 -9.37 -0.19
C ALA A 37 -21.97 -10.71 0.53
N GLU A 38 -22.73 -10.66 1.63
CA GLU A 38 -23.31 -11.82 2.29
C GLU A 38 -24.74 -12.02 1.78
N ILE A 39 -25.00 -13.09 1.03
CA ILE A 39 -26.28 -13.82 0.97
C ILE A 39 -26.11 -15.18 0.25
N ASN A 40 -26.46 -16.26 0.95
CA ASN A 40 -26.81 -17.61 0.46
C ASN A 40 -28.24 -17.87 0.99
N PRO A 41 -29.18 -18.63 0.35
CA PRO A 41 -29.00 -20.02 -0.10
C PRO A 41 -29.69 -20.48 -1.42
N SER A 42 -29.01 -21.40 -2.12
CA SER A 42 -29.52 -22.47 -3.01
C SER A 42 -30.50 -22.16 -4.15
N GLU A 43 -30.11 -22.42 -5.41
CA GLU A 43 -30.58 -23.61 -6.16
C GLU A 43 -29.92 -23.81 -7.54
N THR A 44 -29.95 -25.08 -7.95
CA THR A 44 -29.19 -25.84 -8.96
C THR A 44 -29.57 -25.57 -10.44
N THR A 45 -28.59 -25.82 -11.32
CA THR A 45 -28.71 -26.43 -12.68
C THR A 45 -28.55 -25.51 -13.90
N ARG A 46 -27.35 -25.51 -14.49
CA ARG A 46 -27.14 -26.06 -15.85
C ARG A 46 -25.65 -26.12 -16.20
N VAL A 47 -25.18 -27.35 -16.39
CA VAL A 47 -23.91 -27.70 -17.03
C VAL A 47 -23.94 -27.21 -18.48
N ILE A 48 -23.08 -26.25 -18.82
CA ILE A 48 -22.43 -26.19 -20.14
C ILE A 48 -21.09 -25.48 -19.99
N SER A 49 -20.04 -26.30 -19.96
CA SER A 49 -18.69 -25.87 -20.31
C SER A 49 -18.66 -25.60 -21.82
N PRO A 50 -18.20 -24.42 -22.23
CA PRO A 50 -17.17 -24.39 -23.24
C PRO A 50 -15.94 -23.68 -22.66
N THR A 51 -14.79 -24.33 -22.81
CA THR A 51 -13.44 -23.84 -22.59
C THR A 51 -13.27 -22.33 -22.85
N PRO A 52 -12.75 -21.55 -21.88
CA PRO A 52 -12.04 -20.32 -22.18
C PRO A 52 -10.54 -20.49 -21.89
N THR A 53 -9.72 -20.41 -22.93
CA THR A 53 -8.30 -20.07 -22.87
C THR A 53 -8.19 -18.61 -23.35
N PRO A 54 -7.35 -17.70 -22.80
CA PRO A 54 -6.66 -17.60 -21.51
C PRO A 54 -6.76 -16.16 -20.92
N ALA A 55 -7.67 -15.84 -20.00
CA ALA A 55 -7.70 -14.48 -19.40
C ALA A 55 -8.46 -14.41 -18.07
N MET A 56 -8.30 -15.40 -17.19
CA MET A 56 -8.91 -15.33 -15.86
C MET A 56 -8.17 -16.18 -14.83
N VAL A 57 -6.85 -16.01 -14.74
CA VAL A 57 -6.03 -16.58 -13.65
C VAL A 57 -5.20 -15.44 -13.05
N ALA A 58 -5.84 -14.54 -12.31
CA ALA A 58 -5.12 -13.54 -11.50
C ALA A 58 -6.06 -12.88 -10.48
N LYS A 59 -6.92 -13.61 -9.77
CA LYS A 59 -7.66 -12.99 -8.64
C LYS A 59 -8.29 -13.99 -7.66
N LYS A 60 -7.55 -14.96 -7.11
CA LYS A 60 -8.05 -15.72 -5.93
C LYS A 60 -7.05 -16.59 -5.16
N GLU A 61 -5.79 -16.18 -4.99
CA GLU A 61 -4.80 -16.97 -4.23
C GLU A 61 -4.04 -16.16 -3.15
N THR A 62 -4.65 -15.12 -2.58
CA THR A 62 -3.93 -14.18 -1.69
C THR A 62 -4.15 -14.43 -0.19
N PHE A 63 -5.03 -15.36 0.21
CA PHE A 63 -5.34 -15.57 1.64
C PHE A 63 -4.66 -16.78 2.30
N GLU A 64 -4.08 -17.71 1.53
CA GLU A 64 -3.52 -18.95 2.09
C GLU A 64 -2.06 -18.80 2.60
N ARG A 65 -1.45 -17.63 2.42
CA ARG A 65 -0.03 -17.38 2.72
C ARG A 65 0.18 -16.17 3.64
N GLN A 66 -0.75 -15.95 4.58
CA GLN A 66 -0.67 -14.84 5.53
C GLN A 66 0.12 -15.25 6.79
N ILE A 67 1.06 -14.41 7.23
CA ILE A 67 1.82 -14.60 8.48
C ILE A 67 1.32 -13.68 9.59
N LYS A 68 1.75 -13.90 10.84
CA LYS A 68 1.45 -12.95 11.91
C LYS A 68 2.09 -11.59 11.62
N LEU A 69 1.35 -10.50 11.74
CA LEU A 69 1.88 -9.14 11.77
C LEU A 69 1.03 -8.29 12.72
N ILE A 70 1.66 -7.74 13.76
CA ILE A 70 1.03 -6.86 14.74
C ILE A 70 1.94 -5.67 14.94
N VAL A 71 1.45 -4.45 14.72
CA VAL A 71 2.17 -3.21 15.08
C VAL A 71 1.67 -2.74 16.44
N SER A 72 2.60 -2.58 17.38
CA SER A 72 2.32 -2.14 18.75
C SER A 72 2.50 -0.63 18.92
N SER A 73 3.25 0.01 18.04
CA SER A 73 3.42 1.46 17.99
C SER A 73 3.92 1.89 16.61
N PRO A 74 3.47 3.02 16.06
CA PRO A 74 2.37 3.85 16.54
C PRO A 74 0.99 3.19 16.32
N SER A 75 -0.05 3.81 16.88
CA SER A 75 -1.43 3.51 16.49
C SER A 75 -1.76 4.22 15.17
N ASP A 76 -2.57 3.57 14.34
CA ASP A 76 -3.11 4.20 13.13
C ASP A 76 -3.87 5.49 13.45
N GLY A 77 -3.72 6.51 12.60
CA GLY A 77 -4.34 7.82 12.73
C GLY A 77 -3.77 8.70 13.85
N SER A 78 -2.64 8.33 14.47
CA SER A 78 -2.07 9.13 15.55
C SER A 78 -1.33 10.38 15.05
N THR A 79 -1.40 11.46 15.84
CA THR A 79 -0.65 12.70 15.63
C THR A 79 0.57 12.73 16.54
N VAL A 80 1.74 13.06 15.99
CA VAL A 80 3.00 13.16 16.74
C VAL A 80 3.62 14.56 16.63
N LYS A 81 4.41 14.94 17.65
CA LYS A 81 5.10 16.25 17.75
C LYS A 81 6.55 16.24 17.28
N THR A 82 7.09 15.08 16.97
CA THR A 82 8.48 14.93 16.51
C THR A 82 8.52 14.23 15.17
N ASN A 83 9.38 14.70 14.28
CA ASN A 83 9.58 14.08 12.97
C ASN A 83 10.29 12.71 13.02
N LYS A 84 10.70 12.22 14.20
CA LYS A 84 11.24 10.88 14.38
C LYS A 84 10.17 9.97 14.95
N LEU A 85 9.76 8.97 14.18
CA LEU A 85 8.73 8.01 14.55
C LEU A 85 9.34 6.64 14.75
N SER A 86 9.16 6.06 15.94
CA SER A 86 9.52 4.66 16.18
C SER A 86 8.35 3.75 15.81
N VAL A 87 8.57 2.84 14.87
CA VAL A 87 7.63 1.78 14.50
C VAL A 87 8.08 0.48 15.16
N LYS A 88 7.20 -0.15 15.93
CA LYS A 88 7.45 -1.37 16.70
C LYS A 88 6.35 -2.38 16.47
N GLY A 89 6.71 -3.64 16.44
CA GLY A 89 5.72 -4.70 16.29
C GLY A 89 6.29 -6.09 16.49
N VAL A 90 5.42 -7.07 16.23
CA VAL A 90 5.71 -8.49 16.32
C VAL A 90 5.19 -9.20 15.08
N THR A 91 6.03 -10.02 14.46
CA THR A 91 5.70 -10.90 13.34
C THR A 91 6.20 -12.32 13.62
N MET A 92 6.46 -13.13 12.58
CA MET A 92 7.16 -14.40 12.72
C MET A 92 8.65 -14.18 13.05
N PRO A 93 9.27 -15.05 13.87
CA PRO A 93 10.71 -15.01 14.10
C PRO A 93 11.51 -14.96 12.81
N LEU A 94 12.53 -14.11 12.78
CA LEU A 94 13.48 -13.97 11.66
C LEU A 94 12.88 -13.51 10.32
N ALA A 95 11.60 -13.12 10.28
CA ALA A 95 10.98 -12.57 9.09
C ALA A 95 11.66 -11.27 8.64
N GLU A 96 11.70 -11.05 7.32
CA GLU A 96 12.07 -9.77 6.73
C GLU A 96 10.89 -8.81 6.90
N VAL A 97 11.17 -7.57 7.29
CA VAL A 97 10.14 -6.54 7.54
C VAL A 97 10.51 -5.28 6.79
N PHE A 98 9.64 -4.81 5.93
CA PHE A 98 9.76 -3.56 5.19
C PHE A 98 8.81 -2.55 5.80
N VAL A 99 9.33 -1.39 6.24
CA VAL A 99 8.54 -0.27 6.75
C VAL A 99 8.80 0.91 5.82
N ASN A 100 7.93 1.13 4.83
CA ASN A 100 8.24 1.94 3.64
C ASN A 100 9.59 1.52 3.02
N ASP A 101 10.54 2.45 2.88
CA ASP A 101 11.88 2.20 2.34
C ASP A 101 12.86 1.60 3.38
N LEU A 102 12.44 1.39 4.63
CA LEU A 102 13.28 0.84 5.69
C LEU A 102 13.18 -0.68 5.73
N GLU A 103 14.29 -1.35 5.43
CA GLU A 103 14.44 -2.80 5.58
C GLU A 103 14.90 -3.17 7.00
N LEU A 104 14.19 -4.10 7.62
CA LEU A 104 14.41 -4.61 8.96
C LEU A 104 14.36 -6.15 8.95
N LYS A 105 14.85 -6.74 10.03
CA LYS A 105 14.69 -8.16 10.30
C LYS A 105 14.14 -8.35 11.72
N ALA A 106 13.10 -9.17 11.84
CA ALA A 106 12.57 -9.55 13.14
C ALA A 106 13.57 -10.41 13.92
N ASP A 107 13.61 -10.25 15.24
CA ASP A 107 14.48 -11.06 16.10
C ASP A 107 13.99 -12.51 16.24
N THR A 108 14.66 -13.31 17.07
CA THR A 108 14.31 -14.72 17.33
C THR A 108 12.97 -14.89 18.06
N LEU A 109 12.40 -13.82 18.61
CA LEU A 109 11.08 -13.79 19.23
C LEU A 109 10.02 -13.15 18.30
N GLY A 110 10.42 -12.69 17.12
CA GLY A 110 9.58 -12.03 16.14
C GLY A 110 9.41 -10.53 16.36
N ASN A 111 10.12 -9.90 17.30
CA ASN A 111 10.02 -8.46 17.49
C ASN A 111 10.78 -7.71 16.41
N PHE A 112 10.22 -6.60 15.94
CA PHE A 112 10.92 -5.66 15.07
C PHE A 112 10.74 -4.23 15.60
N SER A 113 11.73 -3.39 15.32
CA SER A 113 11.69 -1.96 15.64
C SER A 113 12.52 -1.19 14.61
N GLY A 114 11.94 -0.12 14.08
CA GLY A 114 12.61 0.81 13.18
C GLY A 114 12.28 2.25 13.51
N THR A 115 13.01 3.19 12.91
CA THR A 115 12.76 4.62 13.05
C THR A 115 12.61 5.25 11.69
N LEU A 116 11.46 5.87 11.43
CA LEU A 116 11.20 6.66 10.25
C LEU A 116 11.42 8.15 10.52
N THR A 117 11.69 8.90 9.46
CA THR A 117 11.64 10.37 9.48
C THR A 117 10.37 10.80 8.75
N LEU A 118 9.53 11.58 9.43
CA LEU A 118 8.26 12.06 8.90
C LEU A 118 8.43 13.43 8.24
N GLU A 119 7.64 13.67 7.21
CA GLU A 119 7.39 15.00 6.67
C GLU A 119 6.19 15.64 7.39
N GLU A 120 6.11 16.97 7.42
CA GLU A 120 4.98 17.65 8.07
C GLU A 120 3.65 17.28 7.38
N GLY A 121 2.61 17.05 8.18
CA GLY A 121 1.31 16.57 7.70
C GLY A 121 1.18 15.05 7.72
N ASP A 122 0.36 14.51 6.81
CA ASP A 122 0.04 13.09 6.77
C ASP A 122 1.14 12.25 6.13
N ASN A 123 1.55 11.19 6.84
CA ASN A 123 2.57 10.25 6.42
C ASN A 123 1.96 8.84 6.32
N PRO A 124 1.70 8.31 5.12
CA PRO A 124 1.32 6.92 4.95
C PRO A 124 2.52 6.00 5.21
N ILE A 125 2.29 4.92 5.95
CA ILE A 125 3.29 3.92 6.32
C ILE A 125 2.76 2.54 5.94
N SER A 126 3.39 1.88 4.98
CA SER A 126 3.17 0.46 4.67
C SER A 126 4.19 -0.39 5.41
N ILE A 127 3.70 -1.41 6.11
CA ILE A 127 4.50 -2.42 6.80
C ILE A 127 4.23 -3.77 6.16
N ILE A 128 5.26 -4.38 5.57
CA ILE A 128 5.19 -5.71 4.95
C ILE A 128 6.13 -6.63 5.72
N ALA A 129 5.65 -7.79 6.15
CA ALA A 129 6.49 -8.84 6.74
C ALA A 129 6.45 -10.09 5.84
N ILE A 130 7.61 -10.70 5.59
CA ILE A 130 7.79 -11.86 4.70
C ILE A 130 8.61 -12.93 5.43
N ASP A 131 8.14 -14.17 5.43
CA ASP A 131 8.88 -15.31 5.97
C ASP A 131 9.83 -15.97 4.95
N GLU A 132 10.62 -16.94 5.41
CA GLU A 132 11.59 -17.66 4.55
C GLU A 132 10.94 -18.48 3.41
N ASN A 133 9.64 -18.77 3.52
CA ASN A 133 8.88 -19.49 2.51
C ASN A 133 8.15 -18.54 1.54
N GLY A 134 8.31 -17.23 1.71
CA GLY A 134 7.64 -16.21 0.91
C GLY A 134 6.17 -15.99 1.25
N ASN A 135 5.71 -16.45 2.42
CA ASN A 135 4.41 -16.05 2.97
C ASN A 135 4.55 -14.64 3.54
N TYR A 136 3.51 -13.83 3.43
CA TYR A 136 3.60 -12.42 3.80
C TYR A 136 2.31 -11.86 4.39
N SER A 137 2.48 -10.77 5.14
CA SER A 137 1.40 -9.93 5.66
C SER A 137 1.73 -8.47 5.44
N GLU A 138 0.69 -7.66 5.22
CA GLU A 138 0.82 -6.23 5.03
C GLU A 138 -0.14 -5.47 5.96
N MET A 139 0.28 -4.29 6.42
CA MET A 139 -0.54 -3.35 7.15
C MET A 139 -0.20 -1.92 6.77
N GLU A 140 -1.21 -1.08 6.57
CA GLU A 140 -1.06 0.35 6.32
C GLU A 140 -1.47 1.15 7.55
N LEU A 141 -0.71 2.19 7.87
CA LEU A 141 -1.01 3.19 8.90
C LEU A 141 -0.89 4.59 8.30
N THR A 142 -1.65 5.55 8.82
CA THR A 142 -1.45 6.98 8.53
C THR A 142 -1.07 7.70 9.81
N ILE A 143 0.04 8.43 9.80
CA ILE A 143 0.53 9.19 10.95
C ILE A 143 0.65 10.66 10.57
N THR A 144 0.08 11.54 11.36
CA THR A 144 0.18 12.98 11.13
C THR A 144 1.32 13.56 11.96
N TYR A 145 2.30 14.20 11.34
CA TYR A 145 3.33 14.97 12.04
C TYR A 145 2.94 16.44 12.06
N GLU A 146 2.71 16.98 13.26
CA GLU A 146 2.45 18.40 13.48
C GLU A 146 3.45 18.90 14.53
N PRO A 147 4.46 19.73 14.18
CA PRO A 147 5.47 20.20 15.14
C PRO A 147 4.92 20.97 16.36
#